data_AF-A0A850SXV1-F1
#
_entry.id   AF-A0A850SXV1-F1
#
_cell.length_a   1.000
_cell.length_b   1.000
_cell.length_c   1.000
_cell.angle_alpha   90.00
_cell.angle_beta   90.00
_cell.angle_gamma   90.00
#
_symmetry.space_group_name_H-M   'P 1'
#
loop_
_entity.id
_entity.type
_entity.pdbx_description
1 polymer ?
#
loop_
_entity_poly.entity_id
_entity_poly.type
_entity_poly.pdbx_seq_one_letter_code
_entity_poly.pdbx_strand_id
1 'polypeptide(L)'
;MDKIEKITKICSVLFIVFFTAPGNGRGADQAFYELEAGFKNFIQCELTRTDAETHFKGENFTVIMVNLFNVTKELDITILTGAVKCDVQGQYRTLYVAMGLRELKGKKVVSYLTIRHKDFHILATELIRYPYKERCPWARYWIKQE
;
A
#
# COMPACT_ATOMS: atom_id res chain seq x y z
N MET A 1 46.49 3.39 -47.52
CA MET A 1 45.06 3.64 -47.30
C MET A 1 44.48 2.40 -46.64
N ASP A 2 44.85 2.12 -45.38
CA ASP A 2 44.61 0.80 -44.74
C ASP A 2 44.41 0.83 -43.20
N LYS A 3 44.71 1.95 -42.54
CA LYS A 3 44.58 2.06 -41.07
C LYS A 3 43.23 2.61 -40.60
N ILE A 4 42.60 3.45 -41.42
CA ILE A 4 41.37 4.16 -41.04
C ILE A 4 40.17 3.22 -41.05
N GLU A 5 40.11 2.25 -41.99
CA GLU A 5 38.98 1.34 -42.14
C GLU A 5 38.86 0.28 -41.02
N LYS A 6 39.98 -0.09 -40.39
CA LYS A 6 40.00 -1.01 -39.23
C LYS A 6 39.48 -0.35 -37.95
N ILE A 7 39.74 0.95 -37.77
CA ILE A 7 39.33 1.68 -36.55
C ILE A 7 37.81 1.89 -36.56
N THR A 8 37.19 2.15 -37.72
CA THR A 8 35.74 2.32 -37.83
C THR A 8 34.95 1.04 -37.53
N LYS A 9 35.49 -0.15 -37.88
CA LYS A 9 34.81 -1.42 -37.58
C LYS A 9 34.85 -1.80 -36.09
N ILE A 10 35.90 -1.39 -35.36
CA ILE A 10 36.04 -1.73 -33.93
C ILE A 10 35.12 -0.84 -33.07
N CYS A 11 34.89 0.41 -33.46
CA CYS A 11 33.96 1.30 -32.74
C CYS A 11 32.48 0.88 -32.90
N SER A 12 32.09 0.27 -34.02
CA SER A 12 30.70 -0.17 -34.23
C SER A 12 30.34 -1.45 -33.46
N VAL A 13 31.33 -2.26 -33.03
CA VAL A 13 31.07 -3.48 -32.24
C VAL A 13 31.07 -3.18 -30.73
N LEU A 14 31.78 -2.14 -30.28
CA LEU A 14 31.79 -1.74 -28.87
C LEU A 14 30.55 -0.93 -28.43
N PHE A 15 29.74 -0.42 -29.36
CA PHE A 15 28.57 0.39 -29.03
C PHE A 15 27.30 -0.42 -28.72
N ILE A 16 27.34 -1.76 -28.82
CA ILE A 16 26.16 -2.63 -28.63
C ILE A 16 26.13 -3.30 -27.24
N VAL A 17 27.08 -3.01 -26.34
CA VAL A 17 27.20 -3.74 -25.05
C VAL A 17 26.84 -2.90 -23.81
N PHE A 18 26.55 -1.61 -23.95
CA PHE A 18 26.15 -0.76 -22.82
C PHE A 18 24.79 -0.13 -23.10
N PHE A 19 23.72 -0.76 -22.60
CA PHE A 19 22.46 -0.17 -22.11
C PHE A 19 21.31 -1.20 -22.11
N THR A 20 21.55 -2.41 -21.64
CA THR A 20 20.49 -3.22 -21.00
C THR A 20 20.72 -3.19 -19.50
N ALA A 21 20.61 -2.01 -18.90
CA ALA A 21 20.27 -1.96 -17.48
C ALA A 21 18.87 -2.61 -17.38
N PRO A 22 18.71 -3.77 -16.73
CA PRO A 22 17.36 -4.25 -16.44
C PRO A 22 16.72 -3.17 -15.58
N GLY A 23 15.71 -2.50 -16.14
CA GLY A 23 14.93 -1.52 -15.39
C GLY A 23 14.46 -2.18 -14.09
N ASN A 24 14.68 -1.51 -12.96
CA ASN A 24 14.30 -1.93 -11.60
C ASN A 24 12.77 -2.07 -11.40
N GLY A 25 11.98 -2.33 -12.44
CA GLY A 25 10.52 -2.42 -12.39
C GLY A 25 10.00 -3.52 -11.48
N ARG A 26 10.74 -4.63 -11.34
CA ARG A 26 10.33 -5.76 -10.47
C ARG A 26 10.20 -5.40 -8.98
N GLY A 27 10.98 -4.44 -8.49
CA GLY A 27 10.97 -4.08 -7.06
C GLY A 27 9.84 -3.12 -6.66
N ALA A 28 9.41 -2.24 -7.59
CA ALA A 28 8.34 -1.29 -7.33
C ALA A 28 6.97 -1.98 -7.26
N ASP A 29 6.74 -2.92 -8.17
CA ASP A 29 5.49 -3.70 -8.21
C ASP A 29 5.36 -4.57 -6.97
N GLN A 30 6.44 -5.26 -6.58
CA GLN A 30 6.45 -6.08 -5.37
C GLN A 30 6.13 -5.25 -4.12
N ALA A 31 6.78 -4.09 -3.94
CA ALA A 31 6.52 -3.23 -2.79
C ALA A 31 5.06 -2.70 -2.75
N PHE A 32 4.44 -2.47 -3.91
CA PHE A 32 3.04 -2.09 -3.99
C PHE A 32 2.12 -3.25 -3.57
N TYR A 33 2.33 -4.47 -4.09
CA TYR A 33 1.54 -5.63 -3.70
C TYR A 33 1.64 -5.96 -2.21
N GLU A 34 2.82 -5.80 -1.63
CA GLU A 34 3.04 -5.98 -0.20
C GLU A 34 2.25 -4.96 0.64
N LEU A 35 2.18 -3.71 0.18
CA LEU A 35 1.37 -2.67 0.81
C LEU A 35 -0.13 -2.97 0.68
N GLU A 36 -0.57 -3.39 -0.50
CA GLU A 36 -1.97 -3.75 -0.76
C GLU A 36 -2.41 -4.93 0.11
N ALA A 37 -1.60 -5.99 0.19
CA ALA A 37 -1.89 -7.16 1.02
C ALA A 37 -1.91 -6.81 2.52
N GLY A 38 -0.94 -6.01 2.98
CA GLY A 38 -0.92 -5.52 4.36
C GLY A 38 -2.12 -4.64 4.68
N PHE A 39 -2.51 -3.78 3.74
CA PHE A 39 -3.69 -2.91 3.87
C PHE A 39 -4.96 -3.75 3.99
N LYS A 40 -5.12 -4.76 3.13
CA LYS A 40 -6.22 -5.72 3.19
C LYS A 40 -6.39 -6.30 4.58
N ASN A 41 -5.30 -6.89 5.08
CA ASN A 41 -5.31 -7.65 6.31
C ASN A 41 -5.53 -6.75 7.51
N PHE A 42 -4.92 -5.57 7.52
CA PHE A 42 -5.15 -4.58 8.56
C PHE A 42 -6.63 -4.21 8.65
N ILE A 43 -7.27 -3.84 7.54
CA ILE A 43 -8.69 -3.44 7.56
C ILE A 43 -9.62 -4.59 7.88
N GLN A 44 -9.34 -5.80 7.37
CA GLN A 44 -10.10 -6.98 7.77
C GLN A 44 -10.01 -7.21 9.28
N CYS A 45 -8.81 -7.17 9.85
CA CYS A 45 -8.62 -7.25 11.30
C CYS A 45 -9.41 -6.15 12.02
N GLU A 46 -9.22 -4.87 11.68
CA GLU A 46 -9.88 -3.75 12.36
C GLU A 46 -11.40 -3.84 12.35
N LEU A 47 -11.99 -4.20 11.22
CA LEU A 47 -13.45 -4.32 11.11
C LEU A 47 -14.01 -5.55 11.86
N THR A 48 -13.19 -6.59 12.06
CA THR A 48 -13.56 -7.83 12.79
C THR A 48 -13.22 -7.80 14.27
N ARG A 49 -12.66 -6.71 14.78
CA ARG A 49 -12.43 -6.59 16.21
C ARG A 49 -13.74 -6.50 16.98
N THR A 50 -13.75 -7.09 18.17
CA THR A 50 -14.91 -7.12 19.09
C THR A 50 -15.38 -5.73 19.55
N ASP A 51 -14.54 -4.71 19.36
CA ASP A 51 -14.78 -3.29 19.66
C ASP A 51 -15.01 -2.43 18.41
N ALA A 52 -15.19 -3.04 17.22
CA ALA A 52 -15.52 -2.32 15.99
C ALA A 52 -16.83 -1.51 16.14
N GLU A 53 -17.02 -0.52 15.25
CA GLU A 53 -18.22 0.32 15.24
C GLU A 53 -19.50 -0.51 15.37
N THR A 54 -20.52 0.07 16.03
CA THR A 54 -21.78 -0.60 16.42
C THR A 54 -22.45 -1.39 15.31
N HIS A 55 -22.27 -1.02 14.05
CA HIS A 55 -22.84 -1.72 12.88
C HIS A 55 -22.17 -3.07 12.55
N PHE A 56 -20.99 -3.36 13.09
CA PHE A 56 -20.25 -4.61 12.88
C PHE A 56 -20.20 -5.48 14.15
N LYS A 57 -20.62 -4.94 15.30
CA LYS A 57 -20.55 -5.62 16.58
C LYS A 57 -21.66 -6.67 16.72
N GLY A 58 -21.28 -7.94 16.78
CA GLY A 58 -22.20 -9.06 17.05
C GLY A 58 -22.98 -9.55 15.83
N GLU A 59 -22.74 -8.99 14.65
CA GLU A 59 -23.40 -9.36 13.41
C GLU A 59 -22.50 -10.20 12.51
N ASN A 60 -23.07 -11.16 11.78
CA ASN A 60 -22.33 -11.88 10.74
C ASN A 60 -22.19 -10.97 9.53
N PHE A 61 -20.96 -10.52 9.23
CA PHE A 61 -20.66 -9.73 8.05
C PHE A 61 -19.53 -10.36 7.22
N THR A 62 -19.57 -10.13 5.91
CA THR A 62 -18.50 -10.53 4.98
C THR A 62 -17.79 -9.28 4.48
N VAL A 63 -16.47 -9.21 4.63
CA VAL A 63 -15.66 -8.11 4.09
C VAL A 63 -15.02 -8.54 2.79
N ILE A 64 -15.35 -7.83 1.72
CA ILE A 64 -14.71 -7.97 0.42
C ILE A 64 -13.88 -6.70 0.22
N MET A 65 -12.55 -6.84 0.31
CA MET A 65 -11.64 -5.74 -0.01
C MET A 65 -11.74 -5.44 -1.51
N VAL A 66 -11.93 -4.17 -1.87
CA VAL A 66 -12.19 -3.76 -3.25
C VAL A 66 -10.89 -3.36 -3.93
N ASN A 67 -10.17 -2.38 -3.37
CA ASN A 67 -8.93 -1.89 -3.97
C ASN A 67 -8.14 -0.96 -3.02
N LEU A 68 -6.82 -0.91 -3.20
CA LEU A 68 -5.96 0.19 -2.77
C LEU A 68 -5.88 1.21 -3.91
N PHE A 69 -6.39 2.42 -3.70
CA PHE A 69 -6.48 3.43 -4.75
C PHE A 69 -5.22 4.29 -4.87
N ASN A 70 -4.52 4.53 -3.75
CA ASN A 70 -3.37 5.42 -3.77
C ASN A 70 -2.38 5.12 -2.64
N VAL A 71 -1.09 5.33 -2.95
CA VAL A 71 0.02 5.33 -2.01
C VAL A 71 0.74 6.66 -2.15
N THR A 72 0.58 7.53 -1.16
CA THR A 72 1.25 8.84 -1.15
C THR A 72 2.28 8.89 -0.03
N LYS A 73 3.47 9.45 -0.32
CA LYS A 73 4.49 9.69 0.70
C LYS A 73 4.58 11.18 0.99
N GLU A 74 4.31 11.55 2.22
CA GLU A 74 4.40 12.92 2.72
C GLU A 74 5.24 12.92 4.01
N LEU A 75 6.39 13.61 3.98
CA LEU A 75 7.34 13.65 5.10
C LEU A 75 7.75 12.23 5.56
N ASP A 76 7.51 11.89 6.83
CA ASP A 76 7.78 10.60 7.47
C ASP A 76 6.59 9.63 7.41
N ILE A 77 5.52 9.98 6.68
CA ILE A 77 4.27 9.22 6.61
C ILE A 77 4.09 8.63 5.21
N THR A 78 3.82 7.32 5.16
CA THR A 78 3.21 6.70 3.97
C THR A 78 1.70 6.63 4.20
N ILE A 79 0.95 7.36 3.39
CA ILE A 79 -0.51 7.38 3.39
C ILE A 79 -1.00 6.33 2.38
N LEU A 80 -1.87 5.45 2.84
CA LEU A 80 -2.56 4.46 2.01
C LEU A 80 -4.05 4.81 2.02
N THR A 81 -4.65 4.92 0.83
CA THR A 81 -6.11 5.09 0.70
C THR A 81 -6.70 3.98 -0.15
N GLY A 82 -7.87 3.49 0.25
CA GLY A 82 -8.53 2.36 -0.39
C GLY A 82 -10.01 2.27 -0.05
N ALA A 83 -10.71 1.32 -0.66
CA ALA A 83 -12.09 0.98 -0.29
C ALA A 83 -12.24 -0.49 0.05
N VAL A 84 -13.18 -0.73 0.95
CA VAL A 84 -13.67 -2.06 1.30
C VAL A 84 -15.18 -2.10 1.16
N LYS A 85 -15.70 -3.22 0.68
CA LYS A 85 -17.13 -3.50 0.60
C LYS A 85 -17.47 -4.43 1.75
N CYS A 86 -18.39 -4.00 2.60
CA CYS A 86 -18.90 -4.77 3.71
C CYS A 86 -20.32 -5.22 3.37
N ASP A 87 -20.57 -6.53 3.47
CA ASP A 87 -21.92 -7.09 3.46
C ASP A 87 -22.34 -7.36 4.90
N VAL A 88 -23.33 -6.61 5.38
CA VAL A 88 -23.92 -6.78 6.71
C VAL A 88 -25.36 -7.25 6.51
N GLN A 89 -25.62 -8.55 6.76
CA GLN A 89 -26.94 -9.17 6.62
C GLN A 89 -27.62 -8.92 5.24
N GLY A 90 -26.86 -8.90 4.15
CA GLY A 90 -27.39 -8.67 2.80
C GLY A 90 -27.48 -7.18 2.40
N GLN A 91 -27.09 -6.27 3.29
CA GLN A 91 -26.92 -4.85 2.96
C GLN A 91 -25.46 -4.54 2.66
N TYR A 92 -25.19 -4.15 1.42
CA TYR A 92 -23.87 -3.73 1.00
C TYR A 92 -23.58 -2.27 1.38
N ARG A 93 -22.44 -2.05 2.02
CA ARG A 93 -21.90 -0.72 2.29
C ARG A 93 -20.44 -0.64 1.82
N THR A 94 -20.10 0.43 1.15
CA THR A 94 -18.70 0.74 0.83
C THR A 94 -18.13 1.65 1.90
N LEU A 95 -16.96 1.30 2.42
CA LEU A 95 -16.17 2.12 3.31
C LEU A 95 -14.92 2.57 2.59
N TYR A 96 -14.63 3.86 2.68
CA TYR A 96 -13.41 4.48 2.21
C TYR A 96 -12.49 4.66 3.40
N VAL A 97 -11.24 4.25 3.24
CA VAL A 97 -10.27 4.14 4.31
C VAL A 97 -9.06 4.96 3.94
N ALA A 98 -8.55 5.73 4.90
CA ALA A 98 -7.22 6.31 4.84
C ALA A 98 -6.43 5.92 6.08
N MET A 99 -5.20 5.46 5.88
CA MET A 99 -4.31 5.07 6.96
C MET A 99 -2.91 5.63 6.77
N GLY A 100 -2.24 5.94 7.87
CA GLY A 100 -0.89 6.48 7.88
C GLY A 100 0.09 5.50 8.52
N LEU A 101 1.09 5.08 7.77
CA LEU A 101 2.21 4.29 8.26
C LEU A 101 3.38 5.20 8.59
N ARG A 102 3.97 5.02 9.77
CA ARG A 102 5.21 5.68 10.18
C ARG A 102 6.23 4.67 10.66
N GLU A 103 7.49 5.06 10.60
CA GLU A 103 8.58 4.34 11.21
C GLU A 103 8.81 4.84 12.64
N LEU A 104 8.55 3.99 13.63
CA LEU A 104 8.81 4.27 15.04
C LEU A 104 9.78 3.24 15.59
N LYS A 105 10.95 3.70 16.05
CA LYS A 105 12.01 2.84 16.64
C LYS A 105 12.40 1.66 15.71
N GLY A 106 12.55 1.94 14.42
CA GLY A 106 12.92 0.94 13.40
C GLY A 106 11.79 -0.05 13.05
N LYS A 107 10.54 0.24 13.43
CA LYS A 107 9.37 -0.58 13.10
C LYS A 107 8.34 0.26 12.38
N LYS A 108 7.84 -0.26 11.25
CA LYS A 108 6.68 0.32 10.58
C LYS A 108 5.42 0.02 11.38
N VAL A 109 4.65 1.05 11.73
CA VAL A 109 3.42 0.95 12.52
C VAL A 109 2.32 1.80 11.92
N VAL A 110 1.07 1.37 12.10
CA VAL A 110 -0.10 2.21 11.81
C VAL A 110 -0.17 3.30 12.88
N SER A 111 -0.10 4.56 12.47
CA SER A 111 -0.13 5.73 13.37
C SER A 111 -1.41 6.54 13.23
N TYR A 112 -2.11 6.41 12.11
CA TYR A 112 -3.37 7.11 11.85
C TYR A 112 -4.34 6.22 11.08
N LEU A 113 -5.63 6.38 11.35
CA LEU A 113 -6.71 5.65 10.70
C LEU A 113 -7.98 6.50 10.69
N THR A 114 -8.60 6.62 9.52
CA THR A 114 -9.96 7.13 9.38
C THR A 114 -10.72 6.28 8.38
N ILE A 115 -12.00 6.03 8.68
CA ILE A 115 -12.92 5.27 7.85
C ILE A 115 -14.17 6.14 7.63
N ARG A 116 -14.68 6.19 6.40
CA ARG A 116 -15.85 7.01 6.03
C ARG A 116 -16.75 6.27 5.05
N HIS A 117 -18.04 6.62 5.01
CA HIS A 117 -19.02 6.07 4.06
C HIS A 117 -19.07 6.77 2.70
N LYS A 118 -18.32 7.86 2.53
CA LYS A 118 -18.20 8.63 1.29
C LYS A 118 -16.74 8.72 0.90
N ASP A 119 -16.48 8.72 -0.40
CA ASP A 119 -15.14 8.90 -0.94
C ASP A 119 -14.54 10.24 -0.50
N PHE A 120 -13.25 10.26 -0.27
CA PHE A 120 -12.53 11.43 0.18
C PHE A 120 -11.05 11.36 -0.18
N HIS A 121 -10.50 12.53 -0.48
CA HIS A 121 -9.06 12.75 -0.48
C HIS A 121 -8.62 13.26 0.89
N ILE A 122 -7.42 12.91 1.34
CA ILE A 122 -6.88 13.39 2.61
C ILE A 122 -5.37 13.59 2.53
N LEU A 123 -4.91 14.73 3.04
CA LEU A 123 -3.49 15.04 3.18
C LEU A 123 -2.91 14.54 4.51
N ALA A 124 -1.59 14.45 4.65
CA ALA A 124 -0.96 14.06 5.91
C ALA A 124 -1.39 14.94 7.10
N THR A 125 -1.45 16.25 6.87
CA THR A 125 -1.79 17.26 7.89
C THR A 125 -3.22 17.09 8.42
N GLU A 126 -4.12 16.58 7.59
CA GLU A 126 -5.50 16.28 7.96
C GLU A 126 -5.60 14.92 8.64
N LEU A 127 -4.83 13.94 8.18
CA LEU A 127 -4.81 12.58 8.73
C LEU A 127 -4.27 12.54 10.17
N ILE A 128 -3.39 13.48 10.55
CA ILE A 128 -2.89 13.64 11.93
C ILE A 128 -4.02 13.85 12.96
N ARG A 129 -5.18 14.36 12.52
CA ARG A 129 -6.36 14.56 13.38
C ARG A 129 -7.01 13.24 13.83
N TYR A 130 -6.61 12.11 13.23
CA TYR A 130 -7.17 10.78 13.49
C TYR A 130 -6.09 9.80 14.00
N PRO A 131 -5.50 10.05 15.18
CA PRO A 131 -4.44 9.21 15.72
C PRO A 131 -4.94 7.80 16.03
N TYR A 132 -4.21 6.80 15.55
CA TYR A 132 -4.48 5.40 15.82
C TYR A 132 -3.71 4.97 17.08
N LYS A 133 -4.44 4.65 18.15
CA LYS A 133 -3.86 4.40 19.49
C LYS A 133 -3.24 3.02 19.61
N GLU A 134 -3.73 2.04 18.84
CA GLU A 134 -3.26 0.67 18.90
C GLU A 134 -2.06 0.45 17.99
N ARG A 135 -0.87 0.32 18.57
CA ARG A 135 0.37 0.29 17.79
C ARG A 135 0.74 -1.13 17.36
N CYS A 136 -0.14 -1.79 16.61
CA CYS A 136 0.17 -3.09 16.04
C CYS A 136 1.30 -2.95 15.00
N PRO A 137 2.38 -3.73 15.09
CA PRO A 137 3.43 -3.73 14.08
C PRO A 137 2.88 -4.08 12.70
N TRP A 138 3.19 -3.26 11.70
CA TRP A 138 2.71 -3.46 10.32
C TRP A 138 3.06 -4.85 9.77
N ALA A 139 4.23 -5.36 10.14
CA ALA A 139 4.72 -6.68 9.73
C ALA A 139 3.77 -7.83 10.10
N ARG A 140 2.87 -7.65 11.09
CA ARG A 140 1.88 -8.68 11.46
C ARG A 140 0.78 -8.86 10.41
N TYR A 141 0.57 -7.86 9.58
CA TYR A 141 -0.45 -7.89 8.53
C TYR A 141 0.13 -8.38 7.20
N TRP A 142 1.39 -8.82 7.18
CA TRP A 142 1.99 -9.44 6.01
C TRP A 142 1.42 -10.83 5.74
N ILE A 143 1.02 -11.11 4.50
CA ILE A 143 0.68 -12.46 4.05
C ILE A 143 1.99 -13.22 3.80
N LYS A 144 2.31 -14.25 4.59
CA LYS A 144 3.16 -15.32 4.06
C LYS A 144 2.38 -15.93 2.91
N GLN A 145 2.76 -15.62 1.67
CA GLN A 145 2.34 -16.43 0.53
C GLN A 145 2.95 -17.82 0.78
N GLU A 146 2.10 -18.80 1.10
CA GLU A 146 2.43 -20.21 0.89
C GLU A 146 2.38 -20.52 -0.60
#